data_AF-A0A932IJU7-F1
#
_entry.id   AF-A0A932IJU7-F1
#
_cell.length_a   1.000
_cell.length_b   1.000
_cell.length_c   1.000
_cell.angle_alpha   90.00
_cell.angle_beta   90.00
_cell.angle_gamma   90.00
#
_symmetry.space_group_name_H-M   'P 1'
#
loop_
_entity.id
_entity.type
_entity.pdbx_description
1 polymer ?
#
loop_
_entity_poly.entity_id
_entity_poly.type
_entity_poly.pdbx_seq_one_letter_code
_entity_poly.pdbx_strand_id
1 'polypeptide(L)'
;MTQLLRYVPVLLLVSACAADSLTDVPLPPQRPVPFRPPPVECDEESVDAIQMPVETVKPNMLIILDASGSMTTGTPTRWDASVTAIKEIVAAYGHAIRFGLSVFPSDGDCGAGQIDVPVSDTSAGAISTVLDANAPTGMTPIAGSLNSVLANPFAAGLGDENRDNFILLVTDGEETC
;
A
#
# COMPACT_ATOMS: atom_id res chain seq x y z
N MET A 1 -10.04 1.62 27.61
CA MET A 1 -8.73 2.29 27.48
C MET A 1 -7.67 1.21 27.49
N THR A 2 -7.37 0.66 26.32
CA THR A 2 -6.47 -0.50 26.18
C THR A 2 -5.22 0.01 25.49
N GLN A 3 -4.06 -0.15 26.15
CA GLN A 3 -2.78 0.42 25.75
C GLN A 3 -2.32 -0.09 24.38
N LEU A 4 -2.06 0.84 23.46
CA LEU A 4 -1.25 0.61 22.26
C LEU A 4 0.22 0.40 22.68
N LEU A 5 0.70 -0.84 22.72
CA LEU A 5 2.14 -1.10 22.73
C LEU A 5 2.70 -0.81 21.33
N ARG A 6 3.35 0.34 21.19
CA ARG A 6 4.17 0.69 20.03
C ARG A 6 5.51 -0.05 20.14
N TYR A 7 5.71 -1.08 19.32
CA TYR A 7 6.99 -1.80 19.23
C TYR A 7 7.97 -1.05 18.34
N VAL A 8 9.13 -0.70 18.91
CA VAL A 8 10.30 -0.15 18.19
C VAL A 8 11.24 -1.32 17.90
N PRO A 9 11.68 -1.56 16.66
CA PRO A 9 12.61 -2.65 16.37
C PRO A 9 14.02 -2.28 16.88
N VAL A 10 14.52 -3.05 17.85
CA VAL A 10 15.94 -3.08 18.21
C VAL A 10 16.59 -4.17 17.37
N LEU A 11 17.40 -3.78 16.38
CA LEU A 11 18.21 -4.71 15.59
C LEU A 11 19.50 -5.01 16.38
N LEU A 12 19.57 -6.18 17.02
CA LEU A 12 20.79 -6.64 17.69
C LEU A 12 21.58 -7.54 16.73
N LEU A 13 22.59 -6.98 16.06
CA LEU A 13 23.54 -7.76 15.25
C LEU A 13 24.64 -8.29 16.17
N VAL A 14 24.61 -9.60 16.48
CA VAL A 14 25.75 -10.27 17.09
C VAL A 14 26.63 -10.78 15.95
N SER A 15 27.81 -10.18 15.81
CA SER A 15 28.83 -10.56 14.82
C SER A 15 29.38 -11.94 15.16
N ALA A 16 29.13 -12.93 14.29
CA ALA A 16 29.84 -14.20 14.31
C ALA A 16 31.22 -14.01 13.65
N CYS A 17 32.28 -14.48 14.32
CA CYS A 17 33.64 -14.47 13.77
C CYS A 17 33.67 -15.22 12.43
N ALA A 18 34.00 -14.49 11.36
CA ALA A 18 34.38 -15.10 10.10
C ALA A 18 35.67 -15.91 10.30
N ALA A 19 35.62 -17.21 10.03
CA ALA A 19 36.84 -17.96 9.76
C ALA A 19 37.25 -17.65 8.32
N ASP A 20 37.99 -16.55 8.15
CA ASP A 20 38.54 -16.17 6.86
C ASP A 20 39.75 -17.06 6.52
N SER A 21 39.70 -17.56 5.28
CA SER A 21 40.77 -18.06 4.41
C SER A 21 42.21 -18.10 4.95
N LEU A 22 42.86 -19.27 4.88
CA LEU A 22 44.30 -19.35 4.59
C LEU A 22 44.57 -20.54 3.65
N THR A 23 44.71 -20.22 2.36
CA THR A 23 45.32 -21.11 1.38
C THR A 23 46.82 -21.21 1.63
N ASP A 24 47.27 -22.44 1.85
CA ASP A 24 48.55 -23.06 1.48
C ASP A 24 49.81 -22.16 1.45
N VAL A 25 50.51 -22.07 2.59
CA VAL A 25 51.93 -21.69 2.65
C VAL A 25 52.74 -22.94 3.04
N PRO A 26 53.70 -23.40 2.21
CA PRO A 26 54.52 -24.55 2.58
C PRO A 26 55.39 -24.25 3.80
N LEU A 27 55.15 -24.98 4.89
CA LEU A 27 55.92 -24.84 6.12
C LEU A 27 57.32 -25.50 5.98
N PRO A 28 58.39 -24.89 6.52
CA PRO A 28 59.68 -25.58 6.68
C PRO A 28 59.54 -26.79 7.61
N PRO A 29 60.45 -27.78 7.54
CA PRO A 29 60.32 -29.04 8.28
C PRO A 29 60.17 -28.77 9.79
N GLN A 30 58.98 -29.08 10.30
CA GLN A 30 58.60 -28.88 11.70
C GLN A 30 59.30 -29.94 12.55
N ARG A 31 59.93 -29.52 13.66
CA ARG A 31 60.38 -30.45 14.71
C ARG A 31 59.15 -31.03 15.42
N PRO A 32 59.21 -32.27 15.94
CA PRO A 32 58.08 -32.84 16.68
C PRO A 32 57.79 -32.01 17.92
N VAL A 33 56.60 -31.38 17.96
CA VAL A 33 56.04 -30.86 19.22
C VAL A 33 55.25 -31.98 19.88
N PRO A 34 55.57 -32.36 21.13
CA PRO A 34 54.66 -33.18 21.91
C PRO A 34 53.52 -32.27 22.38
N PHE A 35 52.30 -32.81 22.43
CA PHE A 35 51.05 -32.12 22.78
C PHE A 35 50.32 -31.44 21.61
N ARG A 36 49.51 -32.25 20.92
CA ARG A 36 48.34 -31.77 20.18
C ARG A 36 47.19 -31.63 21.20
N PRO A 37 46.66 -30.43 21.46
CA PRO A 37 45.44 -30.31 22.26
C PRO A 37 44.28 -31.01 21.53
N PRO A 38 43.29 -31.55 22.27
CA PRO A 38 42.13 -32.18 21.65
C PRO A 38 41.39 -31.15 20.76
N PRO A 39 40.77 -31.59 19.65
CA PRO A 39 39.89 -30.73 18.87
C PRO A 39 38.78 -30.20 19.77
N VAL A 40 38.60 -28.89 19.79
CA VAL A 40 37.39 -28.27 20.36
C VAL A 40 36.32 -28.45 19.28
N GLU A 41 35.45 -29.44 19.46
CA GLU A 41 34.23 -29.54 18.68
C GLU A 41 33.31 -28.41 19.14
N CYS A 42 32.94 -27.52 18.21
CA CYS A 42 31.88 -26.55 18.47
C CYS A 42 30.57 -27.31 18.35
N ASP A 43 29.89 -27.51 19.47
CA ASP A 43 28.54 -28.07 19.47
C ASP A 43 27.63 -27.08 18.73
N GLU A 44 27.11 -27.50 17.57
CA GLU A 44 26.13 -26.75 16.77
C GLU A 44 24.80 -26.72 17.54
N GLU A 45 24.69 -25.86 18.55
CA GLU A 45 23.41 -25.57 19.18
C GLU A 45 22.55 -24.85 18.14
N SER A 46 21.60 -25.59 17.56
CA SER A 46 20.69 -25.07 16.55
C SER A 46 19.89 -23.92 17.16
N VAL A 47 20.22 -22.69 16.76
CA VAL A 47 19.41 -21.52 17.06
C VAL A 47 18.08 -21.65 16.32
N ASP A 48 17.04 -22.03 17.05
CA ASP A 48 15.66 -21.98 16.58
C ASP A 48 15.31 -20.52 16.26
N ALA A 49 15.12 -20.22 14.98
CA ALA A 49 14.59 -18.94 14.55
C ALA A 49 13.15 -18.82 15.04
N ILE A 50 12.92 -17.96 16.03
CA ILE A 50 11.56 -17.57 16.42
C ILE A 50 11.03 -16.64 15.33
N GLN A 51 10.35 -17.21 14.34
CA GLN A 51 9.64 -16.45 13.32
C GLN A 51 8.35 -15.88 13.96
N MET A 52 8.36 -14.61 14.35
CA MET A 52 7.12 -13.90 14.66
C MET A 52 6.51 -13.37 13.36
N PRO A 53 5.37 -13.90 12.87
CA PRO A 53 4.73 -13.36 11.68
C PRO A 53 4.26 -11.93 11.97
N VAL A 54 4.78 -10.95 11.21
CA VAL A 54 4.21 -9.61 11.17
C VAL A 54 3.14 -9.61 10.09
N GLU A 55 1.87 -9.49 10.48
CA GLU A 55 0.78 -9.38 9.51
C GLU A 55 0.55 -7.89 9.20
N THR A 56 0.86 -7.49 7.96
CA THR A 56 0.58 -6.14 7.49
C THR A 56 -0.90 -6.00 7.16
N VAL A 57 -1.62 -5.19 7.93
CA VAL A 57 -3.02 -4.89 7.64
C VAL A 57 -3.08 -3.88 6.49
N LYS A 58 -3.70 -4.26 5.36
CA LYS A 58 -3.87 -3.34 4.21
C LYS A 58 -4.75 -2.15 4.59
N PRO A 59 -4.34 -0.90 4.32
CA PRO A 59 -5.22 0.25 4.48
C PRO A 59 -6.32 0.25 3.42
N ASN A 60 -7.37 1.02 3.68
CA ASN A 60 -8.46 1.29 2.76
C ASN A 60 -8.24 2.67 2.11
N MET A 61 -8.38 2.75 0.79
CA MET A 61 -8.32 4.00 0.04
C MET A 61 -9.55 4.13 -0.85
N LEU A 62 -10.40 5.12 -0.57
CA LEU A 62 -11.47 5.50 -1.48
C LEU A 62 -10.98 6.62 -2.39
N ILE A 63 -11.01 6.38 -3.69
CA ILE A 63 -10.71 7.40 -4.69
C ILE A 63 -12.01 8.13 -5.01
N ILE A 64 -12.01 9.45 -4.88
CA ILE A 64 -13.11 10.31 -5.30
C ILE A 64 -12.61 11.08 -6.53
N LEU A 65 -13.17 10.76 -7.69
CA LEU A 65 -12.74 11.29 -8.99
C LEU A 65 -13.74 12.30 -9.53
N ASP A 66 -13.22 13.47 -9.87
CA ASP A 66 -13.91 14.52 -10.60
C ASP A 66 -14.06 14.16 -12.09
N ALA A 67 -15.29 14.15 -12.55
CA ALA A 67 -15.73 13.98 -13.92
C ALA A 67 -16.48 15.23 -14.39
N SER A 68 -16.23 16.41 -13.84
CA SER A 68 -16.81 17.67 -14.29
C SER A 68 -16.32 18.05 -15.70
N GLY A 69 -17.04 18.94 -16.38
CA GLY A 69 -16.70 19.35 -17.76
C GLY A 69 -15.30 19.98 -17.90
N SER A 70 -14.75 20.59 -16.84
CA SER A 70 -13.39 21.16 -16.85
C SER A 70 -12.31 20.11 -17.08
N MET A 71 -12.57 18.85 -16.71
CA MET A 71 -11.67 17.71 -16.88
C MET A 71 -11.44 17.33 -18.36
N THR A 72 -12.22 17.87 -19.30
CA THR A 72 -11.99 17.73 -20.76
C THR A 72 -10.80 18.56 -21.26
N THR A 73 -10.26 19.45 -20.43
CA THR A 73 -9.17 20.37 -20.84
C THR A 73 -7.84 19.64 -20.96
N GLY A 74 -7.05 19.97 -21.99
CA GLY A 74 -5.66 19.50 -22.16
C GLY A 74 -5.47 18.43 -23.24
N THR A 75 -4.21 18.00 -23.44
CA THR A 75 -3.86 16.88 -24.32
C THR A 75 -2.66 16.11 -23.74
N PRO A 76 -2.83 14.89 -23.20
CA PRO A 76 -4.12 14.21 -22.96
C PRO A 76 -5.03 15.04 -22.04
N THR A 77 -6.33 14.77 -22.07
CA THR A 77 -7.25 15.48 -21.18
C THR A 77 -6.91 15.18 -19.71
N ARG A 78 -7.28 16.09 -18.79
CA ARG A 78 -7.09 15.86 -17.34
C ARG A 78 -7.80 14.59 -16.88
N TRP A 79 -8.97 14.30 -17.46
CA TRP A 79 -9.67 13.03 -17.29
C TRP A 79 -8.83 11.84 -17.71
N ASP A 80 -8.34 11.82 -18.96
CA ASP A 80 -7.57 10.68 -19.49
C ASP A 80 -6.31 10.42 -18.65
N ALA A 81 -5.62 11.50 -18.26
CA ALA A 81 -4.45 11.43 -17.39
C ALA A 81 -4.81 10.83 -16.01
N SER A 82 -5.93 11.26 -15.42
CA SER A 82 -6.40 10.78 -14.12
C SER A 82 -6.83 9.31 -14.16
N VAL A 83 -7.63 8.93 -15.16
CA VAL A 83 -8.07 7.54 -15.37
C VAL A 83 -6.88 6.61 -15.56
N THR A 84 -5.89 7.03 -16.36
CA THR A 84 -4.66 6.25 -16.59
C THR A 84 -3.90 6.06 -15.28
N ALA A 85 -3.65 7.14 -14.54
CA ALA A 85 -2.93 7.07 -13.26
C ALA A 85 -3.66 6.21 -12.22
N ILE A 86 -4.99 6.30 -12.14
CA ILE A 86 -5.78 5.48 -11.22
C ILE A 86 -5.65 3.99 -11.58
N LYS A 87 -5.79 3.65 -12.87
CA LYS A 87 -5.63 2.25 -13.32
C LYS A 87 -4.24 1.71 -13.01
N GLU A 88 -3.19 2.52 -13.21
CA GLU A 88 -1.82 2.15 -12.90
C GLU A 88 -1.61 1.92 -11.40
N ILE A 89 -2.08 2.83 -10.54
CA ILE A 89 -1.93 2.71 -9.07
C ILE A 89 -2.72 1.52 -8.55
N VAL A 90 -3.96 1.31 -9.00
CA VAL A 90 -4.79 0.18 -8.57
C VAL A 90 -4.17 -1.14 -9.01
N ALA A 91 -3.64 -1.23 -10.23
CA ALA A 91 -2.96 -2.43 -10.71
C ALA A 91 -1.65 -2.70 -9.96
N ALA A 92 -0.85 -1.66 -9.71
CA ALA A 92 0.43 -1.79 -9.03
C ALA A 92 0.27 -2.14 -7.54
N TYR A 93 -0.68 -1.50 -6.85
CA TYR A 93 -0.78 -1.55 -5.39
C TYR A 93 -2.00 -2.29 -4.85
N GLY A 94 -2.86 -2.88 -5.69
CA GLY A 94 -4.05 -3.61 -5.22
C GLY A 94 -3.74 -4.82 -4.31
N HIS A 95 -2.51 -5.33 -4.36
CA HIS A 95 -2.04 -6.36 -3.43
C HIS A 95 -1.74 -5.81 -2.02
N ALA A 96 -1.46 -4.51 -1.88
CA ALA A 96 -1.06 -3.85 -0.64
C ALA A 96 -2.13 -2.90 -0.07
N ILE A 97 -3.01 -2.36 -0.92
CA ILE A 97 -4.06 -1.38 -0.57
C ILE A 97 -5.39 -1.89 -1.10
N ARG A 98 -6.46 -1.73 -0.31
CA ARG A 98 -7.84 -1.99 -0.74
C ARG A 98 -8.39 -0.71 -1.35
N PHE A 99 -8.76 -0.74 -2.61
CA PHE A 99 -9.25 0.43 -3.33
C PHE A 99 -10.77 0.42 -3.45
N GLY A 100 -11.38 1.61 -3.47
CA GLY A 100 -12.74 1.86 -3.89
C GLY A 100 -12.78 3.08 -4.80
N LEU A 101 -13.93 3.34 -5.42
CA LEU A 101 -14.13 4.47 -6.33
C LEU A 101 -15.48 5.12 -6.11
N SER A 102 -15.49 6.45 -6.16
CA SER A 102 -16.65 7.31 -6.28
C SER A 102 -16.36 8.35 -7.35
N VAL A 103 -17.25 8.49 -8.33
CA VAL A 103 -17.15 9.47 -9.40
C VAL A 103 -18.23 10.54 -9.18
N PHE A 104 -17.88 11.80 -9.40
CA PHE A 104 -18.82 12.91 -9.37
C PHE A 104 -18.64 13.82 -10.59
N PRO A 105 -19.68 14.53 -11.05
CA PRO A 105 -21.05 14.52 -10.54
C PRO A 105 -21.80 13.23 -10.92
N SER A 106 -22.77 12.81 -10.09
CA SER A 106 -23.49 11.54 -10.28
C SER A 106 -24.59 11.59 -11.34
N ASP A 107 -25.11 12.79 -11.62
CA ASP A 107 -26.23 13.03 -12.53
C ASP A 107 -25.80 13.77 -13.81
N GLY A 108 -24.49 14.00 -13.96
CA GLY A 108 -23.92 14.79 -15.04
C GLY A 108 -24.10 16.31 -14.90
N ASP A 109 -24.48 16.81 -13.71
CA ASP A 109 -24.58 18.23 -13.39
C ASP A 109 -24.04 18.57 -11.97
N CYS A 110 -24.86 18.90 -10.98
CA CYS A 110 -24.45 19.20 -9.58
C CYS A 110 -24.71 18.05 -8.59
N GLY A 111 -25.11 16.86 -9.06
CA GLY A 111 -25.36 15.72 -8.20
C GLY A 111 -24.10 15.25 -7.48
N ALA A 112 -24.16 15.21 -6.15
CA ALA A 112 -23.06 14.68 -5.33
C ALA A 112 -22.67 13.25 -5.73
N GLY A 113 -21.37 12.97 -5.75
CA GLY A 113 -20.84 11.64 -6.02
C GLY A 113 -21.46 10.56 -5.15
N GLN A 114 -21.59 9.37 -5.73
CA GLN A 114 -22.08 8.18 -5.06
C GLN A 114 -20.96 7.14 -4.97
N ILE A 115 -21.11 6.15 -4.11
CA ILE A 115 -20.16 5.03 -4.06
C ILE A 115 -20.43 4.11 -5.25
N ASP A 116 -19.62 4.22 -6.29
CA ASP A 116 -19.71 3.34 -7.47
C ASP A 116 -19.11 1.96 -7.20
N VAL A 117 -17.97 1.94 -6.49
CA VAL A 117 -17.28 0.72 -6.11
C VAL A 117 -16.86 0.81 -4.65
N PRO A 118 -17.47 0.02 -3.75
CA PRO A 118 -17.03 -0.07 -2.36
C PRO A 118 -15.59 -0.57 -2.25
N VAL A 119 -14.89 -0.11 -1.21
CA VAL A 119 -13.53 -0.58 -0.93
C VAL A 119 -13.52 -2.09 -0.65
N SER A 120 -12.72 -2.85 -1.41
CA SER A 120 -12.56 -4.28 -1.23
C SER A 120 -11.21 -4.80 -1.76
N ASP A 121 -10.87 -6.05 -1.45
CA ASP A 121 -9.64 -6.70 -1.94
C ASP A 121 -9.71 -7.07 -3.43
N THR A 122 -10.88 -7.02 -4.05
CA THR A 122 -11.11 -7.47 -5.43
C THR A 122 -11.82 -6.41 -6.30
N SER A 123 -11.65 -5.12 -5.96
CA SER A 123 -12.33 -4.01 -6.64
C SER A 123 -11.70 -3.58 -7.96
N ALA A 124 -10.46 -3.96 -8.25
CA ALA A 124 -9.69 -3.44 -9.39
C ALA A 124 -10.42 -3.56 -10.74
N GLY A 125 -11.05 -4.70 -11.02
CA GLY A 125 -11.82 -4.90 -12.26
C GLY A 125 -13.10 -4.07 -12.32
N ALA A 126 -13.78 -3.89 -11.18
CA ALA A 126 -14.96 -3.04 -11.09
C ALA A 126 -14.61 -1.56 -11.26
N ILE A 127 -13.49 -1.12 -10.66
CA ILE A 127 -12.96 0.24 -10.82
C ILE A 127 -12.68 0.53 -12.30
N SER A 128 -11.97 -0.37 -13.00
CA SER A 128 -11.72 -0.16 -14.45
C SER A 128 -13.02 -0.05 -15.25
N THR A 129 -13.99 -0.92 -14.96
CA THR A 129 -15.30 -0.90 -15.64
C THR A 129 -16.02 0.43 -15.45
N VAL A 130 -16.03 0.97 -14.23
CA VAL A 130 -16.67 2.26 -13.95
C VAL A 130 -15.93 3.41 -14.65
N LEU A 131 -14.60 3.42 -14.61
CA LEU A 131 -13.81 4.45 -15.30
C LEU A 131 -14.01 4.43 -16.82
N ASP A 132 -14.16 3.24 -17.42
CA ASP A 132 -14.40 3.07 -18.85
C ASP A 132 -15.83 3.48 -19.28
N ALA A 133 -16.79 3.45 -18.35
CA ALA A 133 -18.19 3.81 -18.60
C ALA A 133 -18.48 5.31 -18.38
N ASN A 134 -17.58 6.03 -17.72
CA ASN A 134 -17.76 7.44 -17.39
C ASN A 134 -16.96 8.35 -18.33
N ALA A 135 -17.45 9.58 -18.47
CA ALA A 135 -16.78 10.63 -19.21
C ALA A 135 -17.08 11.98 -18.56
N PRO A 136 -16.21 12.99 -18.75
CA PRO A 136 -16.41 14.30 -18.16
C PRO A 136 -17.70 14.99 -18.62
N THR A 137 -18.49 15.49 -17.68
CA THR A 137 -19.72 16.26 -17.89
C THR A 137 -20.11 17.04 -16.62
N GLY A 138 -20.87 18.12 -16.77
CA GLY A 138 -21.48 18.80 -15.62
C GLY A 138 -20.54 19.70 -14.83
N MET A 139 -20.94 19.94 -13.58
CA MET A 139 -20.33 20.83 -12.60
C MET A 139 -19.57 20.05 -11.51
N THR A 140 -18.97 20.76 -10.57
CA THR A 140 -18.02 20.22 -9.59
C THR A 140 -18.59 20.35 -8.16
N PRO A 141 -19.33 19.32 -7.65
CA PRO A 141 -19.86 19.27 -6.29
C PRO A 141 -18.93 18.51 -5.31
N ILE A 142 -17.74 19.03 -4.99
CA ILE A 142 -16.73 18.35 -4.14
C ILE A 142 -17.24 18.16 -2.71
N ALA A 143 -17.76 19.21 -2.07
CA ALA A 143 -18.27 19.16 -0.70
C ALA A 143 -19.48 18.23 -0.59
N GLY A 144 -20.38 18.28 -1.56
CA GLY A 144 -21.51 17.35 -1.67
C GLY A 144 -21.04 15.90 -1.76
N SER A 145 -20.07 15.63 -2.63
CA SER A 145 -19.51 14.29 -2.85
C SER A 145 -18.79 13.76 -1.60
N LEU A 146 -17.98 14.60 -0.96
CA LEU A 146 -17.30 14.21 0.28
C LEU A 146 -18.31 13.93 1.41
N ASN A 147 -19.34 14.78 1.56
CA ASN A 147 -20.39 14.55 2.55
C ASN A 147 -21.17 13.26 2.30
N SER A 148 -21.42 12.90 1.03
CA SER A 148 -22.08 11.65 0.64
C SER A 148 -21.30 10.42 1.12
N VAL A 149 -19.98 10.43 0.91
CA VAL A 149 -19.09 9.36 1.40
C VAL A 149 -19.10 9.30 2.94
N LEU A 150 -18.94 10.45 3.60
CA LEU A 150 -18.84 10.53 5.06
C LEU A 150 -20.16 10.20 5.77
N ALA A 151 -21.31 10.38 5.10
CA ALA A 151 -22.61 10.02 5.64
C ALA A 151 -22.81 8.50 5.76
N ASN A 152 -22.11 7.69 4.95
CA ASN A 152 -22.21 6.24 5.01
C ASN A 152 -20.85 5.54 4.77
N PRO A 153 -19.90 5.65 5.72
CA PRO A 153 -18.56 5.10 5.56
C PRO A 153 -18.56 3.57 5.47
N PHE A 154 -19.54 2.88 6.07
CA PHE A 154 -19.67 1.42 5.96
C PHE A 154 -20.03 0.98 4.53
N ALA A 155 -20.95 1.69 3.86
CA ALA A 155 -21.27 1.41 2.46
C ALA A 155 -20.08 1.68 1.53
N ALA A 156 -19.23 2.65 1.87
CA ALA A 156 -17.98 2.92 1.15
C ALA A 156 -16.87 1.87 1.42
N GLY A 157 -17.05 0.97 2.40
CA GLY A 157 -16.01 0.04 2.83
C GLY A 157 -14.92 0.68 3.73
N LEU A 158 -15.20 1.85 4.29
CA LEU A 158 -14.33 2.63 5.19
C LEU A 158 -14.67 2.44 6.68
N GLY A 159 -15.54 1.49 7.01
CA GLY A 159 -16.01 1.27 8.39
C GLY A 159 -15.18 0.29 9.23
N ASP A 160 -14.08 -0.26 8.69
CA ASP A 160 -13.22 -1.20 9.44
C ASP A 160 -12.27 -0.42 10.36
N GLU A 161 -12.52 -0.49 11.67
CA GLU A 161 -11.72 0.20 12.70
C GLU A 161 -10.30 -0.38 12.86
N ASN A 162 -10.03 -1.56 12.31
CA ASN A 162 -8.69 -2.16 12.34
C ASN A 162 -7.82 -1.73 11.14
N ARG A 163 -8.37 -0.91 10.23
CA ARG A 163 -7.68 -0.43 9.04
C ARG A 163 -7.62 1.08 9.04
N ASP A 164 -6.49 1.62 8.63
CA ASP A 164 -6.40 3.03 8.31
C ASP A 164 -7.23 3.33 7.04
N ASN A 165 -8.03 4.38 7.10
CA ASN A 165 -8.96 4.77 6.04
C ASN A 165 -8.51 6.11 5.44
N PHE A 166 -8.34 6.15 4.13
CA PHE A 166 -7.90 7.33 3.38
C PHE A 166 -8.88 7.67 2.26
N ILE A 167 -9.03 8.96 1.99
CA ILE A 167 -9.75 9.48 0.83
C ILE A 167 -8.73 10.19 -0.07
N LEU A 168 -8.66 9.77 -1.33
CA LEU A 168 -7.90 10.44 -2.37
C LEU A 168 -8.86 11.20 -3.27
N LEU A 169 -8.90 12.53 -3.13
CA LEU A 169 -9.65 13.40 -4.03
C LEU A 169 -8.80 13.74 -5.26
N VAL A 170 -9.34 13.49 -6.45
CA VAL A 170 -8.74 13.81 -7.74
C VAL A 170 -9.65 14.79 -8.45
N THR A 171 -9.22 16.05 -8.57
CA THR A 171 -9.99 17.16 -9.18
C THR A 171 -9.04 18.14 -9.84
N ASP A 172 -9.52 18.86 -10.85
CA ASP A 172 -8.80 19.99 -11.44
C ASP A 172 -9.11 21.35 -10.81
N GLY A 173 -10.03 21.35 -9.85
CA GLY A 173 -10.23 22.39 -8.85
C GLY A 173 -11.06 23.58 -9.31
N GLU A 174 -12.30 23.62 -8.85
CA GLU A 174 -13.12 24.80 -8.53
C GLU A 174 -14.46 24.26 -8.03
N GLU A 175 -14.84 24.54 -6.78
CA GLU A 175 -16.16 24.15 -6.29
C GLU A 175 -17.22 25.04 -6.95
N THR A 176 -18.13 24.44 -7.71
CA THR A 176 -19.18 25.19 -8.44
C THR A 176 -20.59 24.90 -7.95
N CYS A 177 -20.73 23.90 -7.05
CA CYS A 177 -21.92 23.55 -6.29
C CYS A 177 -21.46 23.23 -4.85
#